data_AF-A0A2B6TPH1-F1
#
_entry.id   AF-A0A2B6TPH1-F1
#
_cell.length_a   1.000
_cell.length_b   1.000
_cell.length_c   1.000
_cell.angle_alpha   90.00
_cell.angle_beta   90.00
_cell.angle_gamma   90.00
#
_symmetry.space_group_name_H-M   'P 1'
#
loop_
_entity.id
_entity.type
_entity.pdbx_description
1 polymer ?
#
loop_
_entity_poly.entity_id
_entity_poly.type
_entity_poly.pdbx_seq_one_letter_code
_entity_poly.pdbx_strand_id
1 'polypeptide(L)' 'MQVLELIFTKEDGKTVVFSIDKPITPVDAQVVNQVMDTILASSIFSSIDENTRKKGARLVEKNVSEVPITL' A
#
# COMPACT_ATOMS: atom_id res chain seq x y z
N MET A 1 -7.87 11.13 7.66
CA MET A 1 -7.77 10.82 6.22
C MET A 1 -7.44 9.35 6.07
N GLN A 2 -8.09 8.67 5.13
CA GLN A 2 -7.82 7.26 4.84
C GLN A 2 -6.83 7.14 3.66
N VAL A 3 -5.89 6.21 3.79
CA VAL A 3 -4.89 5.88 2.78
C VAL A 3 -4.88 4.38 2.60
N LEU A 4 -5.04 3.90 1.37
CA LEU A 4 -4.85 2.49 1.05
C LEU A 4 -3.41 2.27 0.65
N GLU A 5 -2.72 1.39 1.37
CA GLU A 5 -1.33 1.04 1.11
C GLU A 5 -1.24 -0.34 0.46
N LEU A 6 -0.63 -0.41 -0.72
CA LEU A 6 -0.32 -1.64 -1.45
C LEU A 6 1.14 -2.01 -1.22
N ILE A 7 1.40 -3.19 -0.69
CA ILE A 7 2.72 -3.59 -0.20
C ILE A 7 3.28 -4.71 -1.08
N PHE A 8 4.51 -4.51 -1.56
CA PHE A 8 5.26 -5.46 -2.35
C PHE A 8 6.59 -5.79 -1.65
N THR A 9 7.03 -7.03 -1.72
CA THR A 9 8.36 -7.47 -1.26
C THR A 9 9.29 -7.59 -2.46
N LYS A 10 10.53 -7.11 -2.33
CA LYS A 10 11.62 -7.26 -3.32
C LYS A 10 12.57 -8.39 -2.94
N GLU A 11 13.51 -8.74 -3.83
CA GLU A 11 14.48 -9.83 -3.61
C GLU A 11 15.32 -9.66 -2.34
N ASP A 12 15.71 -8.42 -2.02
CA ASP A 12 16.54 -8.09 -0.85
C ASP A 12 15.76 -8.11 0.48
N GLY A 13 14.52 -8.59 0.47
CA GLY A 13 13.63 -8.63 1.63
C GLY A 13 13.05 -7.27 2.02
N LYS A 14 13.41 -6.19 1.32
CA LYS A 14 12.80 -4.87 1.55
C LYS A 14 11.40 -4.83 0.97
N THR A 15 10.62 -3.88 1.45
CA THR A 15 9.26 -3.64 0.98
C THR A 15 9.14 -2.30 0.28
N VAL A 16 8.39 -2.27 -0.82
CA VAL A 16 7.90 -1.04 -1.44
C VAL A 16 6.42 -0.90 -1.10
N VAL A 17 6.01 0.33 -0.80
CA VAL A 17 4.62 0.67 -0.48
C VAL A 17 4.14 1.72 -1.49
N PHE A 18 3.04 1.42 -2.17
CA PHE A 18 2.29 2.41 -2.95
C PHE A 18 1.12 2.89 -2.12
N SER A 19 0.97 4.21 -2.00
CA SER A 19 -0.10 4.83 -1.24
C SER A 19 -1.14 5.42 -2.19
N ILE A 20 -2.40 5.10 -1.95
CA ILE A 20 -3.56 5.67 -2.64
C ILE A 20 -4.29 6.54 -1.62
N ASP A 21 -4.22 7.85 -1.83
CA ASP A 21 -4.96 8.81 -1.02
C ASP A 21 -6.44 8.77 -1.34
N LYS A 22 -7.29 8.86 -0.30
CA LYS A 22 -8.76 8.88 -0.42
C LYS A 22 -9.29 7.70 -1.26
N PRO A 23 -9.02 6.44 -0.86
CA PRO A 23 -9.52 5.28 -1.59
C PRO A 23 -11.05 5.22 -1.55
N ILE A 24 -11.65 4.56 -2.53
CA ILE A 24 -13.08 4.23 -2.52
C ILE A 24 -13.37 3.31 -1.33
N THR A 25 -14.47 3.56 -0.62
CA THR A 25 -14.92 2.76 0.52
C THR A 25 -16.35 2.25 0.32
N PRO A 26 -16.64 0.96 0.62
CA PRO A 26 -15.73 -0.05 1.17
C PRO A 26 -14.65 -0.49 0.16
N VAL A 27 -13.47 -0.86 0.66
CA VAL A 27 -12.38 -1.38 -0.17
C VAL A 27 -12.70 -2.82 -0.57
N ASP A 28 -12.77 -3.06 -1.88
CA ASP A 28 -12.96 -4.40 -2.44
C ASP A 28 -11.61 -5.11 -2.57
N ALA A 29 -11.44 -6.21 -1.83
CA ALA A 29 -10.21 -6.98 -1.83
C ALA A 29 -9.89 -7.62 -3.19
N GLN A 30 -10.90 -8.00 -3.97
CA GLN A 30 -10.70 -8.58 -5.31
C GLN A 30 -10.18 -7.52 -6.27
N VAL A 31 -10.74 -6.31 -6.24
CA VAL A 31 -10.28 -5.18 -7.06
C VAL A 31 -8.85 -4.79 -6.67
N VAL A 32 -8.54 -4.73 -5.37
CA VAL A 32 -7.18 -4.47 -4.89
C VAL A 32 -6.19 -5.52 -5.40
N ASN A 33 -6.58 -6.80 -5.35
CA ASN A 33 -5.75 -7.90 -5.84
C ASN A 33 -5.42 -7.75 -7.34
N GLN A 34 -6.44 -7.43 -8.16
CA GLN A 34 -6.29 -7.21 -9.60
C GLN A 34 -5.39 -6.01 -9.93
N VAL A 35 -5.52 -4.91 -9.17
CA VAL A 35 -4.64 -3.75 -9.30
C VAL A 35 -3.20 -4.13 -8.97
N MET A 36 -2.97 -4.89 -7.90
CA MET A 36 -1.63 -5.35 -7.53
C MET A 36 -1.02 -6.28 -8.59
N ASP A 37 -1.81 -7.14 -9.23
CA ASP A 37 -1.36 -7.97 -10.35
C ASP A 37 -0.97 -7.13 -11.57
N THR A 38 -1.78 -6.11 -11.88
CA THR A 38 -1.50 -5.16 -12.97
C THR A 38 -0.18 -4.41 -12.73
N ILE A 39 0.05 -3.96 -11.49
CA ILE A 39 1.29 -3.30 -11.09
C ILE A 39 2.51 -4.20 -11.31
N LEU A 40 2.44 -5.47 -10.91
CA LEU A 40 3.54 -6.43 -11.14
C LEU A 40 3.76 -6.70 -12.64
N ALA A 41 2.70 -6.82 -13.43
CA ALA A 41 2.78 -7.08 -14.86
C ALA A 41 3.30 -5.89 -15.68
N SER A 42 3.11 -4.67 -15.20
CA SER A 42 3.41 -3.45 -15.95
C SER A 42 4.91 -3.10 -16.04
N SER A 43 5.81 -3.87 -15.42
CA SER A 43 7.27 -3.63 -15.40
C SER A 43 7.67 -2.18 -15.04
N ILE A 44 6.78 -1.44 -14.34
CA ILE A 44 6.94 -0.02 -13.96
C ILE A 44 8.06 0.23 -12.95
N PHE A 45 8.63 -0.82 -12.40
CA PHE A 45 9.82 -0.71 -11.58
C PHE A 45 10.98 -1.00 -12.50
N SER A 46 11.86 -0.02 -12.67
CA SER A 46 13.20 -0.21 -13.26
C SER A 46 14.00 -1.32 -12.55
N SER A 47 13.56 -1.76 -11.37
CA SER A 47 14.05 -2.91 -10.61
C SER A 47 12.90 -3.79 -10.08
N ILE A 48 11.87 -4.11 -10.89
CA ILE A 48 11.14 -5.37 -10.62
C ILE A 48 12.16 -6.43 -11.03
N ASP A 49 12.86 -6.92 -10.02
CA ASP A 49 13.47 -8.23 -10.11
C ASP A 49 12.35 -9.27 -10.28
N GLU A 50 12.67 -10.42 -10.87
CA GLU A 50 11.73 -11.55 -10.99
C GLU A 50 11.14 -12.02 -9.64
N ASN A 51 11.74 -11.57 -8.54
CA ASN A 51 11.42 -11.90 -7.17
C ASN A 51 10.44 -10.93 -6.51
N THR A 52 10.02 -9.85 -7.18
CA THR A 52 9.05 -8.93 -6.63
C THR A 52 7.66 -9.58 -6.55
N ARG A 53 7.06 -9.61 -5.35
CA ARG A 53 5.74 -10.26 -5.11
C ARG A 53 4.82 -9.42 -4.25
N LYS A 54 3.51 -9.66 -4.36
CA LYS A 54 2.48 -9.08 -3.49
C LYS A 54 2.73 -9.54 -2.05
N LYS A 55 2.86 -8.60 -1.11
CA LYS A 55 2.91 -8.88 0.33
C LYS A 55 1.54 -8.74 0.98
N GLY A 56 0.75 -7.78 0.52
CA GLY A 56 -0.62 -7.52 0.98
C GLY A 56 -1.02 -6.07 0.79
N ALA A 57 -2.18 -5.71 1.34
CA ALA A 57 -2.65 -4.34 1.37
C ALA A 57 -3.23 -4.01 2.75
N ARG A 58 -3.20 -2.74 3.14
CA ARG A 58 -3.82 -2.27 4.39
C ARG A 58 -4.46 -0.90 4.21
N LEU A 59 -5.64 -0.72 4.79
CA LEU A 59 -6.29 0.58 4.91
C LEU A 59 -5.77 1.25 6.19
N VAL A 60 -5.12 2.40 6.05
CA VAL A 60 -4.58 3.19 7.16
C VAL A 60 -5.49 4.37 7.41
N GLU A 61 -5.93 4.51 8.66
CA GLU A 61 -6.68 5.66 9.14
C GLU A 61 -5.96 6.31 10.31
N LYS A 62 -5.71 7.62 10.18
CA LYS A 62 -5.04 8.41 11.23
C LYS A 62 -6.08 9.26 11.96
N ASN A 63 -6.13 9.09 13.28
CA ASN A 63 -6.83 9.98 14.20
C ASN A 63 -5.80 10.89 14.88
N VAL A 64 -6.08 12.18 14.91
CA VAL A 64 -5.25 13.18 15.59
C VAL A 64 -6.11 13.82 16.67
N SER A 65 -5.61 13.84 17.90
CA SER A 65 -6.26 14.47 19.04
C SER A 65 -5.21 15.25 19.82
N GLU A 66 -5.56 16.47 20.21
CA GLU A 66 -4.72 17.27 21.10
C GLU A 66 -4.72 16.68 22.51
N VAL A 67 -3.57 16.77 23.18
CA VAL A 67 -3.42 16.34 24.58
C VAL A 67 -3.16 17.60 25.43
N PRO A 68 -3.96 17.87 26.47
CA PRO A 68 -3.74 19.03 27.33
C PRO A 68 -2.44 18.86 28.13
N ILE A 69 -1.64 19.94 28.21
CA ILE A 69 -0.44 20.01 29.05
C ILE A 69 -0.53 21.21 30.00
N THR A 70 -0.02 21.04 31.22
CA THR A 70 0.11 22.12 32.21
C THR A 70 1.54 22.67 32.15
N LEU A 71 1.68 23.99 32.08
CA LEU A 71 2.96 24.71 32.13
C LEU A 71 3.27 25.19 33.55
#